data_AF-A0A0Q8V0K9-F1
#
_entry.id   AF-A0A0Q8V0K9-F1
#
_cell.length_a   1.000
_cell.length_b   1.000
_cell.length_c   1.000
_cell.angle_alpha   90.00
_cell.angle_beta   90.00
_cell.angle_gamma   90.00
#
_symmetry.space_group_name_H-M   'P 1'
#
loop_
_entity.id
_entity.type
_entity.pdbx_description
1 polymer ?
#
loop_
_entity_poly.entity_id
_entity_poly.type
_entity_poly.pdbx_seq_one_letter_code
_entity_poly.pdbx_strand_id
1 'polypeptide(L)'
;MLAFASPVLPTFVFLDWLVTALLLPDDGSLLVRSLMAIAIAAAVVALIVISIRLWAPVTWVDIAGGRIRSGRHVAAFHDIVECRLLVSASLGRRTLSLMLGDGHGMRAGVLLRDARDRPLTAKDASALGAAVLGSNIAMPVSREDPKGRFARYNFPDHVTKEEAAQLVAAPPSFGDPLPIPPRV
;
A
#
# COMPACT_ATOMS: atom_id res chain seq x y z
N MET A 1 19.75 12.44 -2.61
CA MET A 1 18.59 13.14 -3.21
C MET A 1 17.90 12.14 -4.13
N LEU A 2 16.92 11.38 -3.62
CA LEU A 2 16.26 10.29 -4.37
C LEU A 2 15.04 10.88 -5.09
N ALA A 3 15.12 10.99 -6.41
CA ALA A 3 14.03 11.40 -7.26
C ALA A 3 12.93 10.32 -7.23
N PHE A 4 11.82 10.61 -6.55
CA PHE A 4 10.58 9.86 -6.68
C PHE A 4 10.00 10.13 -8.07
N ALA A 5 10.44 9.37 -9.08
CA ALA A 5 9.80 9.36 -10.39
C ALA A 5 8.42 8.72 -10.25
N SER A 6 7.39 9.58 -10.15
CA SER A 6 6.00 9.15 -10.21
C SER A 6 5.77 8.34 -11.50
N PRO A 7 5.16 7.14 -11.44
CA PRO A 7 4.91 6.30 -12.62
C PRO A 7 3.93 6.93 -13.63
N VAL A 8 3.38 8.10 -13.31
CA VAL A 8 2.45 8.86 -14.15
C VAL A 8 3.16 9.51 -15.35
N LEU A 9 4.42 9.93 -15.20
CA LEU A 9 5.19 10.57 -16.28
C LEU A 9 5.48 9.64 -17.48
N PRO A 10 5.96 8.39 -17.30
CA PRO A 10 6.17 7.49 -18.44
C PRO A 10 4.85 7.08 -19.12
N THR A 11 3.71 7.06 -18.43
CA THR A 11 2.41 6.75 -19.03
C THR A 11 1.90 7.85 -19.99
N PHE A 12 2.14 9.13 -19.68
CA PHE A 12 1.73 10.23 -20.57
C PHE A 12 2.59 10.30 -21.83
N VAL A 13 3.90 10.10 -21.71
CA VAL A 13 4.82 10.04 -22.86
C VAL A 13 4.47 8.86 -23.77
N PHE A 14 4.01 7.75 -23.19
CA PHE A 14 3.61 6.57 -23.97
C PHE A 14 2.27 6.76 -24.72
N LEU A 15 1.29 7.42 -24.10
CA LEU A 15 0.01 7.72 -24.76
C LEU A 15 0.21 8.67 -25.96
N ASP A 16 1.07 9.67 -25.79
CA ASP A 16 1.45 10.63 -26.83
C ASP A 16 2.20 9.95 -27.99
N TRP A 17 3.15 9.06 -27.68
CA TRP A 17 3.84 8.23 -28.69
C TRP A 17 2.88 7.28 -29.43
N LEU A 18 1.92 6.64 -28.73
CA LEU A 18 0.93 5.75 -29.35
C LEU A 18 0.00 6.49 -30.32
N VAL A 19 -0.46 7.69 -29.94
CA VAL A 19 -1.28 8.55 -30.80
C VAL A 19 -0.47 9.00 -32.01
N THR A 20 0.80 9.36 -31.81
CA THR A 20 1.70 9.77 -32.90
C THR A 20 1.97 8.61 -33.87
N ALA A 21 2.23 7.40 -33.36
CA ALA A 21 2.46 6.20 -34.17
C ALA A 21 1.21 5.74 -34.95
N LEU A 22 0.00 6.02 -34.44
CA LEU A 22 -1.25 5.77 -35.17
C LEU A 22 -1.49 6.80 -36.29
N LEU A 23 -0.96 8.02 -36.14
CA LEU A 23 -1.14 9.15 -37.05
C LEU A 23 -0.06 9.26 -38.14
N LEU A 24 1.08 8.57 -38.00
CA LEU A 24 2.12 8.55 -39.04
C LEU A 24 1.59 7.81 -40.30
N PRO A 25 1.66 8.42 -41.49
CA PRO A 25 1.27 7.77 -42.74
C PRO A 25 2.35 6.77 -43.12
N ASP A 26 2.00 5.49 -43.16
CA ASP A 26 2.84 4.40 -43.66
C ASP A 26 1.95 3.47 -44.49
N ASP A 27 2.46 2.96 -45.61
CA ASP A 27 1.75 2.20 -46.65
C ASP A 27 1.25 0.80 -46.22
N GLY A 28 1.22 0.53 -44.92
CA GLY A 28 0.83 -0.75 -44.33
C GLY A 28 -0.69 -0.94 -44.23
N SER A 29 -1.17 -2.15 -44.51
CA SER A 29 -2.59 -2.50 -44.36
C SER A 29 -3.08 -2.25 -42.92
N LEU A 30 -4.30 -1.70 -42.79
CA LEU A 30 -4.93 -1.35 -41.50
C LEU A 30 -4.95 -2.52 -40.50
N LEU A 31 -4.99 -3.76 -40.98
CA LEU A 31 -4.96 -4.98 -40.17
C LEU A 31 -3.62 -5.19 -39.45
N VAL A 32 -2.50 -4.90 -40.11
CA VAL A 32 -1.16 -5.03 -39.50
C VAL A 32 -1.00 -3.97 -38.40
N ARG A 33 -1.49 -2.76 -38.66
CA ARG A 33 -1.44 -1.65 -37.69
C ARG A 33 -2.28 -1.94 -36.45
N SER A 34 -3.50 -2.45 -36.63
CA SER A 34 -4.38 -2.77 -35.50
C SER A 34 -3.85 -3.93 -34.66
N LEU A 35 -3.33 -5.00 -35.28
CA LEU A 35 -2.70 -6.11 -34.56
C LEU A 35 -1.47 -5.65 -33.77
N MET A 36 -0.63 -4.80 -34.36
CA MET A 36 0.56 -4.27 -33.69
C MET A 36 0.19 -3.36 -32.51
N ALA A 37 -0.81 -2.50 -32.68
CA ALA A 37 -1.32 -1.66 -31.59
C ALA A 37 -1.88 -2.50 -30.42
N ILE A 38 -2.63 -3.57 -30.72
CA ILE A 38 -3.15 -4.49 -29.70
C ILE A 38 -2.01 -5.21 -28.97
N ALA A 39 -1.00 -5.70 -29.70
CA ALA A 39 0.14 -6.39 -29.11
C ALA A 39 0.95 -5.47 -28.18
N ILE A 40 1.18 -4.22 -28.60
CA ILE A 40 1.87 -3.20 -27.80
C ILE A 40 1.05 -2.86 -26.55
N ALA A 41 -0.25 -2.62 -26.69
CA ALA A 41 -1.13 -2.33 -25.56
C ALA A 41 -1.14 -3.47 -24.54
N ALA A 42 -1.22 -4.73 -25.01
CA ALA A 42 -1.16 -5.90 -24.14
C ALA A 42 0.18 -6.01 -23.41
N ALA A 43 1.31 -5.76 -24.10
CA ALA A 43 2.63 -5.76 -23.49
C ALA A 43 2.77 -4.69 -22.38
N VAL A 44 2.22 -3.50 -22.59
CA VAL A 44 2.22 -2.44 -21.57
C VAL A 44 1.36 -2.79 -20.37
N VAL A 45 0.15 -3.33 -20.59
CA VAL A 45 -0.70 -3.79 -19.49
C VAL A 45 0.01 -4.89 -18.69
N ALA A 46 0.66 -5.84 -19.36
CA ALA A 46 1.44 -6.89 -18.70
C ALA A 46 2.59 -6.30 -17.88
N LEU A 47 3.33 -5.33 -18.44
CA LEU A 47 4.43 -4.65 -17.75
C LEU A 47 3.94 -3.89 -16.52
N ILE A 48 2.80 -3.19 -16.61
CA ILE A 48 2.16 -2.49 -15.49
C ILE A 48 1.78 -3.50 -14.40
N VAL A 49 1.11 -4.60 -14.75
CA VAL A 49 0.69 -5.62 -13.79
C VAL A 49 1.90 -6.27 -13.10
N ILE A 50 2.94 -6.62 -13.85
CA ILE A 50 4.18 -7.17 -13.29
C ILE A 50 4.85 -6.15 -12.36
N SER A 51 4.93 -4.88 -12.77
CA SER A 51 5.53 -3.82 -11.96
C SER A 51 4.78 -3.63 -10.65
N ILE A 52 3.44 -3.52 -10.69
CA ILE A 52 2.61 -3.40 -9.48
C ILE A 52 2.82 -4.61 -8.56
N ARG A 53 2.85 -5.84 -9.13
CA ARG A 53 3.02 -7.07 -8.34
C ARG A 53 4.41 -7.19 -7.72
N LEU A 54 5.45 -6.69 -8.38
CA LEU A 54 6.80 -6.64 -7.83
C LEU A 54 6.96 -5.55 -6.76
N TRP A 55 6.19 -4.45 -6.88
CA TRP A 55 6.27 -3.30 -5.96
C TRP A 55 5.33 -3.40 -4.76
N ALA A 56 4.30 -4.23 -4.83
CA ALA A 56 3.43 -4.59 -3.71
C ALA A 56 3.81 -6.00 -3.20
N PRO A 57 4.94 -6.14 -2.47
CA PRO A 57 5.37 -7.44 -1.96
C PRO A 57 4.27 -8.07 -1.12
N VAL A 58 3.98 -9.34 -1.39
CA VAL A 58 3.03 -10.12 -0.61
C VAL A 58 3.54 -10.22 0.82
N THR A 59 2.79 -9.66 1.77
CA THR A 59 3.10 -9.76 3.19
C THR A 59 2.73 -11.15 3.69
N TRP A 60 3.70 -11.84 4.29
CA TRP A 60 3.50 -13.14 4.89
C TRP A 60 3.77 -13.06 6.40
N VAL A 61 2.86 -13.58 7.20
CA VAL A 61 2.94 -13.54 8.66
C VAL A 61 3.14 -14.97 9.18
N ASP A 62 4.29 -15.22 9.78
CA ASP A 62 4.65 -16.48 10.44
C ASP A 62 4.32 -16.37 11.93
N ILE A 63 3.18 -16.90 12.34
CA ILE A 63 2.76 -16.87 13.76
C ILE A 63 3.66 -17.78 14.59
N ALA A 64 4.01 -18.97 14.08
CA ALA A 64 4.80 -19.96 14.81
C ALA A 64 6.26 -19.51 14.99
N GLY A 65 6.81 -18.85 13.97
CA GLY A 65 8.16 -18.29 14.02
C GLY A 65 8.25 -16.86 14.55
N GLY A 66 7.13 -16.19 14.83
CA GLY A 66 7.12 -14.81 15.33
C GLY A 66 7.69 -13.78 14.35
N ARG A 67 7.51 -13.98 13.04
CA ARG A 67 8.18 -13.19 11.98
C ARG A 67 7.18 -12.66 10.95
N ILE A 68 7.46 -11.47 10.44
CA ILE A 68 6.77 -10.90 9.28
C ILE A 68 7.74 -10.83 8.12
N ARG A 69 7.28 -11.21 6.92
CA ARG A 69 8.04 -11.08 5.68
C ARG A 69 7.31 -10.16 4.73
N SER A 70 8.01 -9.17 4.22
CA SER A 70 7.57 -8.33 3.11
C SER A 70 8.59 -8.45 1.97
N GLY A 71 8.24 -9.24 0.95
CA GLY A 71 9.11 -9.46 -0.20
C GLY A 71 10.38 -10.21 0.21
N ARG A 72 11.54 -9.56 0.11
CA ARG A 72 12.85 -10.10 0.50
C ARG A 72 13.23 -9.82 1.96
N HIS A 73 12.51 -8.93 2.64
CA HIS A 73 12.82 -8.54 4.01
C HIS A 73 12.01 -9.38 5.00
N VAL A 74 12.68 -9.90 6.02
CA VAL A 74 12.08 -10.65 7.14
C VAL A 74 12.47 -9.92 8.42
N ALA A 75 11.47 -9.57 9.23
CA ALA A 75 11.66 -8.94 10.54
C ALA A 75 10.95 -9.79 11.61
N ALA A 76 11.50 -9.83 12.82
CA ALA A 76 10.76 -10.39 13.94
C ALA A 76 9.65 -9.44 14.36
N PHE A 77 8.60 -9.93 15.02
CA PHE A 77 7.51 -9.05 15.47
C PHE A 77 8.03 -7.92 16.36
N HIS A 78 8.95 -8.21 17.29
CA HIS A 78 9.50 -7.21 18.20
C HIS A 78 10.34 -6.12 17.52
N ASP A 79 10.82 -6.35 16.30
CA ASP A 79 11.54 -5.34 15.51
C ASP A 79 10.58 -4.33 14.86
N ILE A 80 9.28 -4.64 14.82
CA ILE A 80 8.27 -3.75 14.26
C ILE A 80 8.00 -2.64 15.28
N VAL A 81 8.38 -1.41 14.91
CA VAL A 81 8.30 -0.21 15.76
C VAL A 81 7.32 0.82 15.23
N GLU A 82 7.00 0.80 13.93
CA GLU A 82 6.08 1.74 13.30
C GLU A 82 4.82 1.05 12.78
N CYS A 83 3.69 1.72 12.93
CA CYS A 83 2.42 1.32 12.32
C CYS A 83 1.70 2.54 11.75
N ARG A 84 1.25 2.44 10.50
CA ARG A 84 0.48 3.49 9.82
C ARG A 84 -0.83 2.94 9.29
N LEU A 85 -1.89 3.72 9.43
CA LEU A 85 -3.16 3.44 8.78
C LEU A 85 -3.21 4.16 7.42
N LEU A 86 -3.21 3.37 6.36
CA LEU A 86 -3.40 3.86 5.00
C LEU A 86 -4.88 3.78 4.63
N VAL A 87 -5.43 4.92 4.25
CA VAL A 87 -6.84 5.05 3.86
C VAL A 87 -6.89 5.53 2.42
N SER A 88 -7.61 4.79 1.60
CA SER A 88 -7.95 5.20 0.24
C SER A 88 -9.46 5.20 0.10
N ALA A 89 -10.06 6.38 -0.07
CA ALA A 89 -11.49 6.54 -0.25
C ALA A 89 -11.81 7.04 -1.67
N SER A 90 -12.86 6.49 -2.28
CA SER A 90 -13.38 6.93 -3.58
C SER A 90 -14.88 6.65 -3.65
N LEU A 91 -15.70 7.66 -3.98
CA LEU A 91 -17.14 7.55 -4.31
C LEU A 91 -17.89 6.43 -3.54
N GLY A 92 -18.03 6.59 -2.22
CA GLY A 92 -18.77 5.66 -1.36
C GLY A 92 -18.03 4.36 -0.99
N ARG A 93 -16.76 4.24 -1.37
CA ARG A 93 -15.90 3.09 -1.04
C ARG A 93 -14.68 3.55 -0.25
N ARG A 94 -14.24 2.71 0.69
CA ARG A 94 -13.05 2.96 1.51
C ARG A 94 -12.26 1.67 1.68
N THR A 95 -11.00 1.74 1.28
CA THR A 95 -10.00 0.69 1.51
C THR A 95 -9.18 1.09 2.73
N LEU A 96 -9.01 0.16 3.66
CA LEU A 96 -8.18 0.32 4.84
C LEU A 96 -7.04 -0.68 4.79
N SER A 97 -5.81 -0.20 4.99
CA SER A 97 -4.63 -1.05 5.08
C SER A 97 -3.74 -0.59 6.23
N LEU A 98 -3.15 -1.53 6.97
CA LEU A 98 -2.05 -1.23 7.89
C LEU A 98 -0.71 -1.37 7.18
N MET A 99 0.17 -0.42 7.40
CA MET A 99 1.57 -0.51 7.01
C MET A 99 2.42 -0.64 8.27
N LEU A 100 3.02 -1.81 8.45
CA LEU A 100 3.93 -2.13 9.54
C LEU A 100 5.38 -1.85 9.10
N GLY A 101 6.18 -1.25 9.97
CA GLY A 101 7.57 -0.90 9.68
C GLY A 101 8.53 -1.24 10.81
N ASP A 102 9.76 -1.60 10.45
CA ASP A 102 10.85 -1.93 11.37
C ASP A 102 11.78 -0.74 11.68
N GLY A 103 11.48 0.45 11.16
CA GLY A 103 12.34 1.64 11.26
C GLY A 103 13.63 1.58 10.42
N HIS A 104 14.00 0.42 9.88
CA HIS A 104 15.21 0.18 9.10
C HIS A 104 14.96 0.01 7.59
N GLY A 105 13.69 0.07 7.17
CA GLY A 105 13.28 0.14 5.77
C GLY A 105 12.33 -0.96 5.32
N MET A 106 12.11 -2.00 6.15
CA MET A 106 11.05 -2.97 5.89
C MET A 106 9.70 -2.28 6.03
N ARG A 107 8.83 -2.47 5.02
CA ARG A 107 7.44 -2.05 5.07
C ARG A 107 6.55 -3.20 4.64
N ALA A 108 5.66 -3.62 5.53
CA ALA A 108 4.73 -4.71 5.32
C ALA A 108 3.31 -4.14 5.30
N GLY A 109 2.73 -4.07 4.10
CA GLY A 109 1.36 -3.61 3.90
C GLY A 109 0.39 -4.78 4.05
N VAL A 110 -0.61 -4.64 4.92
CA VAL A 110 -1.69 -5.62 5.10
C VAL A 110 -3.01 -4.90 4.91
N LEU A 111 -3.76 -5.32 3.90
CA LEU A 111 -5.14 -4.87 3.71
C LEU A 111 -5.94 -5.29 4.95
N LEU A 112 -6.79 -4.42 5.50
CA LEU A 112 -7.74 -4.76 6.57
C LEU A 112 -9.14 -4.92 6.02
N ARG A 113 -9.51 -4.03 5.10
CA ARG A 113 -10.83 -3.99 4.47
C ARG A 113 -10.69 -3.47 3.05
N ASP A 114 -11.31 -4.16 2.10
CA ASP A 114 -11.26 -3.79 0.69
C ASP A 114 -12.31 -2.74 0.31
N ALA A 115 -12.22 -2.21 -0.92
CA ALA A 115 -13.18 -1.23 -1.45
C ALA A 115 -14.63 -1.77 -1.59
N ARG A 116 -14.85 -3.08 -1.41
CA ARG A 116 -16.18 -3.72 -1.42
C ARG A 116 -16.69 -3.96 0.00
N ASP A 117 -16.08 -3.31 0.99
CA ASP A 117 -16.42 -3.42 2.40
C ASP A 117 -16.21 -4.84 2.98
N ARG A 118 -15.34 -5.64 2.35
CA ARG A 118 -15.02 -7.00 2.84
C ARG A 118 -13.83 -6.93 3.79
N PRO A 119 -13.99 -7.37 5.05
CA PRO A 119 -12.89 -7.41 6.01
C PRO A 119 -11.96 -8.59 5.72
N LEU A 120 -10.85 -8.63 6.46
CA LEU A 120 -9.94 -9.77 6.49
C LEU A 120 -10.65 -11.08 6.90
N THR A 121 -10.13 -12.21 6.41
CA THR A 121 -10.59 -13.51 6.91
C THR A 121 -10.26 -13.64 8.39
N ALA A 122 -11.07 -14.36 9.17
CA ALA A 122 -10.84 -14.52 10.62
C ALA A 122 -9.45 -15.12 10.94
N LYS A 123 -8.96 -16.01 10.08
CA LYS A 123 -7.62 -16.60 10.18
C LYS A 123 -6.52 -15.55 10.01
N ASP A 124 -6.63 -14.71 8.97
CA ASP A 124 -5.64 -13.67 8.70
C ASP A 124 -5.71 -12.54 9.75
N ALA A 125 -6.91 -12.20 10.23
CA ALA A 125 -7.10 -11.22 11.30
C ALA A 125 -6.46 -11.69 12.61
N SER A 126 -6.60 -12.98 12.95
CA SER A 126 -5.93 -13.58 14.11
C SER A 126 -4.40 -13.55 13.96
N ALA A 127 -3.88 -13.88 12.77
CA ALA A 127 -2.45 -13.83 12.47
C ALA A 127 -1.88 -12.41 12.62
N LEU A 128 -2.56 -11.43 12.02
CA LEU A 128 -2.17 -10.03 12.09
C LEU A 128 -2.29 -9.47 13.52
N GLY A 129 -3.34 -9.86 14.25
CA GLY A 129 -3.52 -9.47 15.65
C GLY A 129 -2.37 -9.96 16.52
N ALA A 130 -1.94 -11.22 16.35
CA ALA A 130 -0.78 -11.76 17.04
C ALA A 130 0.52 -11.00 16.70
N ALA A 131 0.72 -10.63 15.42
CA ALA A 131 1.86 -9.84 14.99
C ALA A 131 1.88 -8.43 15.62
N VAL A 132 0.73 -7.75 15.65
CA VAL A 132 0.59 -6.42 16.27
C VAL A 132 0.84 -6.50 17.78
N LEU A 133 0.28 -7.49 18.47
CA LEU A 133 0.47 -7.65 19.92
C LEU A 133 1.92 -7.98 20.28
N GLY A 134 2.61 -8.79 19.47
CA GLY A 134 4.02 -9.14 19.65
C GLY A 134 5.03 -8.06 19.21
N SER A 135 4.55 -6.92 18.71
CA SER A 135 5.40 -5.84 18.20
C SER A 135 5.85 -4.85 19.27
N ASN A 136 6.75 -3.93 18.91
CA ASN A 136 7.09 -2.76 19.72
C ASN A 136 6.54 -1.45 19.11
N ILE A 137 5.39 -1.54 18.42
CA ILE A 137 4.74 -0.38 17.82
C ILE A 137 4.51 0.71 18.87
N ALA A 138 5.04 1.90 18.58
CA ALA A 138 4.83 3.11 19.38
C ALA A 138 4.60 4.31 18.46
N MET A 139 3.97 5.36 18.99
CA MET A 139 3.82 6.61 18.26
C MET A 139 5.21 7.25 18.11
N PRO A 140 5.65 7.60 16.88
CA PRO A 140 6.92 8.28 16.69
C PRO A 140 6.91 9.67 17.35
N VAL A 141 8.09 10.11 17.79
CA VAL A 141 8.33 11.43 18.37
C VAL A 141 9.26 12.22 17.46
N SER A 142 9.05 13.54 17.37
CA SER A 142 9.93 14.42 16.61
C SER A 142 11.02 14.98 17.52
N ARG A 143 12.13 15.44 16.94
CA ARG A 143 13.22 16.08 17.71
C ARG A 143 12.76 17.37 18.41
N GLU A 144 11.81 18.08 17.79
CA GLU A 144 11.24 19.34 18.29
C GLU A 144 10.14 19.10 19.34
N ASP A 145 9.58 17.89 19.40
CA ASP A 145 8.60 17.46 20.39
C ASP A 145 8.98 16.09 20.98
N PRO A 146 10.03 16.04 21.83
CA PRO A 146 10.50 14.79 22.43
C PRO A 146 9.50 14.18 23.42
N LYS A 147 8.53 14.97 23.88
CA LYS A 147 7.44 14.50 24.76
C LYS A 147 6.24 13.95 23.98
N GLY A 148 6.24 14.05 22.65
CA GLY A 148 5.17 13.56 21.79
C GLY A 148 3.80 14.22 22.00
N ARG A 149 3.75 15.44 22.55
CA ARG A 149 2.47 16.14 22.82
C ARG A 149 1.70 16.44 21.54
N PHE A 150 2.43 16.61 20.44
CA PHE A 150 1.94 16.87 19.09
C PHE A 150 2.23 15.70 18.15
N ALA A 151 2.55 14.50 18.69
CA ALA A 151 2.89 13.35 17.86
C ALA A 151 1.77 13.02 16.84
N ARG A 152 0.50 13.13 17.23
CA ARG A 152 -0.64 12.93 16.33
C ARG A 152 -0.76 13.99 15.23
N TYR A 153 -0.26 15.20 15.46
CA TYR A 153 -0.23 16.26 14.45
C TYR A 153 0.97 16.08 13.51
N ASN A 154 2.14 15.73 14.06
CA ASN A 154 3.37 15.51 13.29
C ASN A 154 3.32 14.21 12.47
N PHE A 155 2.59 13.22 12.96
CA PHE A 155 2.52 11.87 12.39
C PHE A 155 1.05 11.41 12.28
N PRO A 156 0.24 12.08 11.45
CA PRO A 156 -1.22 11.90 11.43
C PRO A 156 -1.67 10.51 10.99
N ASP A 157 -0.90 9.84 10.12
CA ASP A 157 -1.22 8.49 9.66
C ASP A 157 -0.77 7.40 10.64
N HIS A 158 0.00 7.73 11.68
CA HIS A 158 0.51 6.73 12.63
C HIS A 158 -0.54 6.37 13.69
N VAL A 159 -0.58 5.08 14.02
CA VAL A 159 -1.49 4.52 15.00
C VAL A 159 -0.70 3.86 16.12
N THR A 160 -1.24 3.90 17.34
CA THR A 160 -0.62 3.18 18.46
C THR A 160 -0.84 1.67 18.31
N LYS A 161 -0.14 0.87 19.13
CA LYS A 161 -0.33 -0.58 19.15
C LYS A 161 -1.77 -0.97 19.48
N GLU A 162 -2.39 -0.26 20.43
CA GLU A 162 -3.76 -0.50 20.89
C GLU A 162 -4.76 -0.16 19.78
N GLU A 163 -4.57 0.98 19.12
CA GLU A 163 -5.39 1.38 17.96
C GLU A 163 -5.25 0.39 16.81
N ALA A 164 -4.03 -0.05 16.50
CA ALA A 164 -3.78 -1.07 15.49
C ALA A 164 -4.49 -2.38 15.84
N ALA A 165 -4.41 -2.84 17.09
CA ALA A 165 -5.08 -4.06 17.54
C ALA A 165 -6.62 -3.94 17.41
N GLN A 166 -7.19 -2.79 17.75
CA GLN A 166 -8.62 -2.51 17.56
C GLN A 166 -9.02 -2.51 16.09
N LEU A 167 -8.22 -1.88 15.21
CA LEU A 167 -8.46 -1.85 13.77
C LEU A 167 -8.42 -3.24 13.13
N VAL A 168 -7.55 -4.13 13.64
CA VAL A 168 -7.48 -5.53 13.18
C VAL A 168 -8.69 -6.32 13.65
N ALA A 169 -9.12 -6.13 14.91
CA ALA A 169 -10.25 -6.84 15.48
C ALA A 169 -11.60 -6.41 14.87
N ALA A 170 -11.78 -5.11 14.64
CA ALA A 170 -13.01 -4.52 14.12
C ALA A 170 -12.69 -3.39 13.13
N PRO A 171 -12.36 -3.71 11.86
CA PRO A 171 -12.01 -2.70 10.87
C PRO A 171 -13.23 -1.82 10.53
N PRO A 172 -13.18 -0.49 10.73
CA PRO A 172 -14.32 0.42 10.54
C PRO A 172 -14.84 0.48 9.08
N SER A 173 -16.16 0.47 8.87
CA SER A 173 -16.81 0.60 7.55
C SER A 173 -16.84 2.06 7.06
N PHE A 174 -17.15 2.31 5.78
CA PHE A 174 -17.03 3.64 5.11
C PHE A 174 -17.45 4.87 5.95
N GLY A 175 -18.56 4.79 6.68
CA GLY A 175 -19.11 5.89 7.49
C GLY A 175 -18.58 5.97 8.93
N ASP A 176 -17.87 4.96 9.38
CA ASP A 176 -17.38 4.89 10.75
C ASP A 176 -16.15 5.79 10.95
N PRO A 177 -16.02 6.41 12.14
CA PRO A 177 -14.88 7.24 12.47
C PRO A 177 -13.58 6.43 12.46
N LEU A 178 -12.50 7.10 12.05
CA LEU A 178 -11.15 6.53 12.08
C LEU A 178 -10.37 7.15 13.24
N PRO A 179 -9.39 6.43 13.81
CA PRO A 179 -8.52 6.98 14.84
C PRO A 179 -7.60 8.09 14.31
N ILE A 180 -7.44 8.20 12.99
CA ILE A 180 -6.64 9.24 12.34
C ILE A 180 -7.52 10.43 11.92
N PRO A 181 -6.98 11.65 11.89
CA PRO A 181 -7.72 12.82 11.40
C PRO A 181 -8.17 12.61 9.94
N PRO A 182 -9.36 13.14 9.57
CA PRO A 182 -9.84 13.06 8.20
C PRO A 182 -8.89 13.79 7.24
N ARG A 183 -8.64 13.19 6.08
CA ARG A 183 -7.93 13.86 4.99
C ARG A 183 -8.90 14.85 4.33
N VAL A 184 -8.55 16.13 4.39
CA VAL A 184 -9.25 17.23 3.71
C VAL A 184 -8.92 17.23 2.23
#